data_AF-A0A5K0W5Q2-F1
#
_entry.id   AF-A0A5K0W5Q2-F1
#
_cell.length_a   1.000
_cell.length_b   1.000
_cell.length_c   1.000
_cell.angle_alpha   90.00
_cell.angle_beta   90.00
_cell.angle_gamma   90.00
#
_symmetry.space_group_name_H-M   'P 1'
#
loop_
_entity.id
_entity.type
_entity.pdbx_description
1 polymer ?
#
loop_
_entity_poly.entity_id
_entity_poly.type
_entity_poly.pdbx_seq_one_letter_code
_entity_poly.pdbx_strand_id
1 'polypeptide(L)'
;SVAYDRTSAPKEFRVSGWIRGSLEEASPEPDKMVLLGEFVYDLERSFVQTFHLNPCTAASCVVDVIRLDVLSNHGNSLHTCIYRLRVHGSESDSIVPVPGQS
;
A
#
# COMPACT_ATOMS: atom_id res chain seq x y z
N SER A 1 -18.58 -6.89 12.36
CA SER A 1 -19.75 -6.16 11.85
C SER A 1 -19.63 -6.07 10.34
N VAL A 2 -20.70 -6.31 9.59
CA VAL A 2 -20.77 -6.18 8.12
C VAL A 2 -21.84 -5.14 7.82
N ALA A 3 -21.56 -4.22 6.89
CA ALA A 3 -22.52 -3.20 6.48
C ALA A 3 -23.65 -3.84 5.66
N TYR A 4 -24.90 -3.49 5.96
CA TYR A 4 -26.07 -3.95 5.20
C TYR A 4 -26.12 -3.31 3.80
N ASP A 5 -25.75 -2.04 3.70
CA ASP A 5 -25.52 -1.33 2.45
C ASP A 5 -24.02 -1.20 2.19
N ARG A 6 -23.56 -1.68 1.03
CA ARG A 6 -22.15 -1.69 0.61
C ARG A 6 -21.87 -0.71 -0.54
N THR A 7 -22.84 0.11 -0.92
CA THR A 7 -22.67 1.12 -1.99
C THR A 7 -21.61 2.17 -1.64
N SER A 8 -21.38 2.44 -0.35
CA SER A 8 -20.34 3.36 0.12
C SER A 8 -18.96 2.72 0.24
N ALA A 9 -18.82 1.41 -0.03
CA ALA A 9 -17.51 0.78 -0.03
C ALA A 9 -16.63 1.34 -1.17
N PRO A 10 -15.31 1.45 -0.98
CA PRO A 10 -14.41 1.84 -2.06
C PRO A 10 -14.51 0.82 -3.21
N LYS A 11 -14.35 1.30 -4.45
CA LYS A 11 -14.31 0.47 -5.66
C LYS A 11 -12.92 0.54 -6.27
N GLU A 12 -12.63 1.54 -7.10
CA GLU A 12 -11.29 1.74 -7.66
C GLU A 12 -10.46 2.55 -6.68
N PHE A 13 -9.24 2.09 -6.40
CA PHE A 13 -8.31 2.79 -5.53
C PHE A 13 -6.86 2.58 -5.98
N ARG A 14 -6.01 3.50 -5.55
CA ARG A 14 -4.59 3.51 -5.85
C ARG A 14 -3.76 3.63 -4.59
N VAL A 15 -2.65 2.92 -4.55
CA VAL A 15 -1.69 2.96 -3.45
C VAL A 15 -0.37 3.52 -3.97
N SER A 16 0.09 4.60 -3.36
CA SER A 16 1.42 5.18 -3.60
C SER A 16 2.23 5.15 -2.31
N GLY A 17 3.55 5.24 -2.41
CA GLY A 17 4.44 5.26 -1.25
C GLY A 17 5.58 6.25 -1.45
N TRP A 18 6.02 6.86 -0.35
CA TRP A 18 7.27 7.62 -0.34
C TRP A 18 8.43 6.69 -0.04
N ILE A 19 9.44 6.72 -0.91
CA ILE A 19 10.64 5.91 -0.76
C ILE A 19 11.64 6.72 0.06
N ARG A 20 12.13 6.14 1.16
CA ARG A 20 13.26 6.72 1.89
C ARG A 20 14.51 6.53 1.05
N GLY A 21 15.26 7.62 0.86
CA GLY A 21 16.39 7.72 -0.08
C GLY A 21 17.17 6.42 -0.31
N SER A 22 17.40 6.10 -1.58
CA SER A 22 18.28 5.00 -1.97
C SER A 22 19.61 5.14 -1.22
N LEU A 23 20.10 4.05 -0.64
CA LEU A 23 21.40 3.99 0.03
C LEU A 23 22.58 4.47 -0.84
N GLU A 24 22.37 4.68 -2.14
CA GLU A 24 23.41 5.05 -3.10
C GLU A 24 23.45 6.52 -3.52
N GLU A 25 22.48 7.37 -3.15
CA GLU A 25 22.54 8.79 -3.55
C GLU A 25 22.23 9.73 -2.38
N ALA A 26 23.32 10.25 -1.81
CA ALA A 26 23.33 11.41 -0.92
C ALA A 26 23.00 12.70 -1.71
N SER A 27 21.77 12.78 -2.23
CA SER A 27 21.19 14.01 -2.78
C SER A 27 19.96 14.39 -1.97
N PRO A 28 19.76 15.68 -1.62
CA PRO A 28 18.59 16.17 -0.92
C PRO A 28 17.40 16.28 -1.89
N GLU A 29 17.06 15.20 -2.59
CA GLU A 29 15.85 15.16 -3.40
C GLU A 29 14.65 14.96 -2.47
N PRO A 30 13.54 15.72 -2.67
CA PRO A 30 12.34 15.53 -1.87
C PRO A 30 11.84 14.11 -2.03
N ASP A 31 11.43 13.48 -0.92
CA ASP A 31 10.91 12.11 -0.85
C ASP A 31 10.11 11.75 -2.13
N LYS A 32 10.64 10.87 -2.97
CA LYS A 32 10.01 10.53 -4.25
C LYS A 32 8.81 9.64 -4.00
N MET A 33 7.61 10.17 -4.28
CA MET A 33 6.38 9.39 -4.25
C MET A 33 6.33 8.47 -5.48
N VAL A 34 6.16 7.17 -5.26
CA VAL A 34 6.09 6.14 -6.30
C VAL A 34 4.76 5.41 -6.23
N LEU A 35 4.20 5.14 -7.41
CA LEU A 35 3.00 4.33 -7.56
C LEU A 35 3.32 2.86 -7.24
N LEU A 36 2.66 2.30 -6.23
CA LEU A 36 2.81 0.89 -5.84
C LEU A 36 1.83 0.00 -6.59
N GLY A 37 0.59 0.47 -6.81
CA GLY A 37 -0.40 -0.24 -7.61
C GLY A 37 -1.78 0.40 -7.63
N GLU A 38 -2.59 -0.06 -8.58
CA GLU A 38 -4.01 0.29 -8.74
C GLU A 38 -4.85 -0.97 -8.67
N PHE A 39 -5.97 -0.89 -7.96
CA PHE A 39 -6.75 -2.06 -7.57
C PHE A 39 -8.25 -1.76 -7.56
N VAL A 40 -9.05 -2.83 -7.58
CA VAL A 40 -10.51 -2.78 -7.49
C VAL A 40 -10.98 -3.66 -6.33
N TYR A 41 -11.68 -3.06 -5.37
CA TYR A 41 -12.38 -3.79 -4.32
C TYR A 41 -13.76 -4.25 -4.82
N ASP A 42 -13.95 -5.57 -4.89
CA ASP A 42 -15.07 -6.21 -5.56
C ASP A 42 -16.11 -6.72 -4.54
N LEU A 43 -17.37 -6.27 -4.63
CA LEU A 43 -18.38 -6.66 -3.65
C LEU A 43 -18.78 -8.14 -3.71
N GLU A 44 -18.57 -8.80 -4.85
CA GLU A 44 -18.90 -10.22 -5.05
C GLU A 44 -17.85 -11.16 -4.46
N ARG A 45 -16.68 -10.63 -4.08
CA ARG A 45 -15.61 -11.37 -3.42
C ARG A 45 -15.74 -11.33 -1.89
N SER A 46 -14.79 -11.97 -1.21
CA SER A 46 -14.66 -11.93 0.25
C SER A 46 -14.66 -10.49 0.79
N PHE A 47 -15.23 -10.30 1.99
CA PHE A 47 -15.23 -9.00 2.67
C PHE A 47 -13.82 -8.49 2.99
N VAL A 48 -12.88 -9.40 3.22
CA VAL A 48 -11.45 -9.09 3.40
C VAL A 48 -10.72 -9.47 2.12
N GLN A 49 -10.15 -8.48 1.44
CA GLN A 49 -9.42 -8.66 0.18
C GLN A 49 -7.98 -8.21 0.35
N THR A 50 -7.06 -9.05 -0.11
CA THR A 50 -5.62 -8.77 -0.13
C THR A 50 -5.20 -8.59 -1.57
N PHE A 51 -4.44 -7.52 -1.82
CA PHE A 51 -3.92 -7.18 -3.13
C PHE A 51 -2.41 -7.24 -3.08
N HIS A 52 -1.80 -8.02 -3.98
CA HIS A 52 -0.35 -8.16 -4.04
C HIS A 52 0.24 -7.14 -5.00
N LEU A 53 1.33 -6.50 -4.58
CA LEU A 53 2.12 -5.62 -5.43
C LEU A 53 2.92 -6.43 -6.45
N ASN A 54 3.32 -5.79 -7.54
CA ASN A 54 4.26 -6.39 -8.48
C ASN A 54 5.62 -6.62 -7.78
N PRO A 55 6.26 -7.80 -7.94
CA PRO A 55 7.53 -8.11 -7.27
C PRO A 55 8.63 -7.08 -7.52
N CYS A 56 8.73 -6.57 -8.76
CA CYS A 56 9.72 -5.55 -9.12
C CYS A 56 9.53 -4.25 -8.32
N THR A 57 8.28 -3.84 -8.09
CA THR A 57 7.95 -2.64 -7.31
C THR A 57 8.15 -2.87 -5.81
N ALA A 58 7.81 -4.08 -5.33
CA ALA A 58 7.91 -4.43 -3.91
C ALA A 58 9.34 -4.66 -3.41
N ALA A 59 10.23 -5.18 -4.26
CA ALA A 59 11.61 -5.51 -3.88
C ALA A 59 12.59 -4.33 -3.99
N SER A 60 12.21 -3.26 -4.70
CA SER A 60 13.16 -2.21 -5.08
C SER A 60 13.33 -1.10 -4.03
N CYS A 61 12.45 -1.01 -3.02
CA CYS A 61 12.35 0.21 -2.21
C CYS A 61 11.86 -0.04 -0.78
N VAL A 62 12.40 0.72 0.17
CA VAL A 62 11.85 0.84 1.53
C VAL A 62 10.81 1.96 1.53
N VAL A 63 9.57 1.63 1.88
CA VAL A 63 8.44 2.57 1.88
C VAL A 63 8.04 2.85 3.33
N ASP A 64 8.23 4.11 3.76
CA ASP A 64 7.94 4.53 5.13
C ASP A 64 6.53 5.11 5.28
N VAL A 65 6.02 5.74 4.23
CA VAL A 65 4.70 6.36 4.22
C VAL A 65 3.92 5.85 3.02
N ILE A 66 2.69 5.41 3.26
CA ILE A 66 1.75 5.02 2.21
C ILE A 66 0.63 6.04 2.05
N ARG A 67 0.21 6.26 0.82
CA ARG A 67 -0.97 7.04 0.45
C ARG A 67 -1.98 6.13 -0.24
N LEU A 68 -3.20 6.14 0.27
CA LEU A 68 -4.36 5.51 -0.37
C LEU A 68 -5.23 6.60 -1.00
N ASP A 69 -5.32 6.60 -2.33
CA ASP A 69 -6.28 7.42 -3.06
C ASP A 69 -7.47 6.56 -3.46
N VAL A 70 -8.67 6.88 -2.98
CA VAL A 70 -9.91 6.23 -3.43
C VAL A 70 -10.47 7.01 -4.62
N LEU A 71 -10.60 6.33 -5.75
CA LEU A 71 -10.98 6.94 -7.04
C LEU A 71 -12.49 6.87 -7.27
N SER A 72 -13.13 5.79 -6.81
CA SER A 72 -14.58 5.60 -6.92
C SER A 72 -15.13 4.73 -5.78
N ASN A 73 -16.45 4.71 -5.63
CA ASN A 73 -17.17 3.80 -4.73
C ASN A 73 -18.22 2.99 -5.51
N HIS A 74 -19.00 2.17 -4.81
CA HIS A 74 -20.03 1.32 -5.40
C HIS A 74 -21.41 2.00 -5.56
N GLY A 75 -21.44 3.33 -5.71
CA GLY A 75 -22.64 4.07 -6.11
C GLY A 75 -23.25 4.97 -5.03
N ASN A 76 -22.63 5.11 -3.87
CA ASN A 76 -23.08 6.07 -2.86
C ASN A 76 -22.71 7.51 -3.27
N SER A 77 -23.68 8.40 -3.39
CA SER A 77 -23.45 9.78 -3.85
C SER A 77 -22.94 10.73 -2.76
N LEU A 78 -23.01 10.35 -1.49
CA LEU A 78 -22.73 11.24 -0.36
C LEU A 78 -21.34 11.02 0.22
N HIS A 79 -20.90 9.76 0.35
CA HIS A 79 -19.67 9.44 1.04
C HIS A 79 -19.10 8.07 0.65
N THR A 80 -17.86 7.85 1.05
CA THR A 80 -17.17 6.56 0.93
C THR A 80 -16.66 6.14 2.31
N CYS A 81 -16.95 4.91 2.71
CA CYS A 81 -16.58 4.35 4.01
C CYS A 81 -15.39 3.40 3.89
N ILE A 82 -14.31 3.69 4.62
CA ILE A 82 -13.15 2.79 4.75
C ILE A 82 -13.19 2.18 6.15
N TYR A 83 -13.31 0.85 6.22
CA TYR A 83 -13.37 0.14 7.49
C TYR A 83 -11.97 -0.19 8.06
N ARG A 84 -11.11 -0.78 7.23
CA ARG A 84 -9.77 -1.19 7.66
C ARG A 84 -8.83 -1.34 6.46
N LEU A 85 -7.71 -0.63 6.51
CA LEU A 85 -6.57 -0.86 5.63
C LEU A 85 -5.51 -1.66 6.39
N ARG A 86 -4.87 -2.64 5.73
CA ARG A 86 -3.71 -3.38 6.24
C ARG A 86 -2.61 -3.29 5.22
N VAL A 87 -1.40 -2.97 5.69
CA VAL A 87 -0.20 -2.97 4.86
C VAL A 87 0.66 -4.13 5.32
N HIS A 88 1.14 -4.91 4.37
CA HIS A 88 2.02 -6.05 4.61
C HIS A 88 3.35 -5.76 3.89
N GLY A 89 4.45 -6.04 4.59
CA GLY A 89 5.80 -5.87 4.06
C GLY A 89 6.75 -6.80 4.80
N SER A 90 7.97 -6.90 4.29
CA SER A 90 9.08 -7.50 5.03
C SER A 90 9.95 -6.37 5.56
N GLU A 91 10.50 -6.52 6.75
CA GLU A 91 11.52 -5.59 7.23
C GLU A 91 12.72 -5.67 6.30
N SER A 92 13.34 -4.53 5.99
CA SER A 92 14.69 -4.56 5.43
C SER A 92 15.55 -5.21 6.49
N ASP A 93 15.96 -6.45 6.22
CA ASP A 93 16.84 -7.19 7.10
C ASP A 93 18.00 -6.26 7.42
N SER A 94 18.04 -5.78 8.67
CA SER A 94 19.23 -5.12 9.16
C SER A 94 20.28 -6.21 9.04
N ILE A 95 21.20 -6.10 8.09
CA ILE A 95 22.37 -6.96 8.04
C ILE A 95 23.08 -6.67 9.36
N VAL A 96 22.73 -7.42 10.41
CA VAL A 96 23.48 -7.46 11.65
C VAL A 96 24.67 -8.32 11.28
N PRO A 97 25.89 -7.76 11.18
CA PRO A 97 27.06 -8.60 11.04
C PRO A 97 27.12 -9.40 12.33
N VAL A 98 26.86 -10.70 12.27
CA VAL A 98 27.09 -11.58 13.41
C VAL A 98 28.60 -11.48 13.72
N PRO A 99 29.02 -10.93 14.87
CA PRO A 99 30.42 -10.89 15.19
C PRO A 99 30.81 -12.31 15.61
N GLY A 100 31.59 -12.99 14.77
CA GLY A 100 32.27 -14.23 15.15
C GLY A 100 31.83 -15.50 14.45
N GLN A 101 31.92 -15.53 13.11
CA GLN A 101 32.27 -16.79 12.44
C GLN A 101 33.73 -16.71 12.00
N SER A 102 34.57 -17.37 12.78
CA SER A 102 35.94 -17.78 12.47
C SER A 102 35.97 -18.89 11.44
#